data_AF-A0A2V8LJY7-F1
#
_entry.id   AF-A0A2V8LJY7-F1
#
_cell.length_a   1.000
_cell.length_b   1.000
_cell.length_c   1.000
_cell.angle_alpha   90.00
_cell.angle_beta   90.00
_cell.angle_gamma   90.00
#
_symmetry.space_group_name_H-M   'P 1'
#
loop_
_entity.id
_entity.type
_entity.pdbx_description
1 polymer ?
#
loop_
_entity_poly.entity_id
_entity_poly.type
_entity_poly.pdbx_seq_one_letter_code
_entity_poly.pdbx_strand_id
1 'polypeptide(L)'
;MELRSARTWAIFCMAVWLTGTVSTAVVATQNFYTIDRLLDAQPNPAFHSAVERLGRDSMREVLRYLSSELNRLYFQYWNLAQLAVGILALWLVVKLPDANRSKWTIVAMLATVLFMTVVITPAILSVGRAIDFVPRDPPPPELRTFGLLHAAYTVLDGVLLILGVLVTLWLQKKND
;
A
#
# COMPACT_ATOMS: atom_id res chain seq x y z
N MET A 1 -25.98 -17.51 9.04
CA MET A 1 -24.84 -17.05 9.87
C MET A 1 -25.40 -16.22 11.00
N GLU A 2 -25.13 -16.58 12.24
CA GLU A 2 -25.59 -15.81 13.41
C GLU A 2 -25.02 -14.38 13.38
N LEU A 3 -25.79 -13.39 13.83
CA LEU A 3 -25.37 -11.97 13.86
C LEU A 3 -24.05 -11.76 14.62
N ARG A 4 -23.86 -12.51 15.71
CA ARG A 4 -22.62 -12.48 16.50
C ARG A 4 -21.42 -12.97 15.68
N SER A 5 -21.60 -14.04 14.90
CA SER A 5 -20.57 -14.55 13.99
C SER A 5 -20.26 -13.54 12.88
N ALA A 6 -21.27 -12.91 12.29
CA ALA A 6 -21.10 -11.89 11.25
C ALA A 6 -20.26 -10.68 11.74
N ARG A 7 -20.53 -10.20 12.95
CA ARG A 7 -19.78 -9.10 13.56
C ARG A 7 -18.32 -9.46 13.82
N THR A 8 -18.05 -10.65 14.37
CA THR A 8 -16.68 -11.12 14.61
C THR A 8 -15.90 -11.21 13.31
N TRP A 9 -16.50 -11.77 12.25
CA TRP A 9 -15.85 -11.84 10.94
C TRP A 9 -15.63 -10.46 10.31
N ALA A 10 -16.55 -9.50 10.50
CA ALA A 10 -16.37 -8.14 10.01
C ALA A 10 -15.17 -7.47 10.70
N ILE A 11 -15.05 -7.60 12.02
CA ILE A 11 -13.90 -7.12 12.79
C ILE A 11 -12.60 -7.79 12.32
N PHE A 12 -12.62 -9.10 12.07
CA PHE A 12 -11.48 -9.81 11.51
C PHE A 12 -11.07 -9.24 10.14
N CYS A 13 -12.03 -8.99 9.24
CA CYS A 13 -11.75 -8.37 7.94
C CYS A 13 -11.10 -6.99 8.10
N MET A 14 -11.58 -6.17 9.05
CA MET A 14 -10.95 -4.88 9.34
C MET A 14 -9.53 -5.03 9.88
N ALA A 15 -9.28 -6.03 10.74
CA ALA A 15 -7.93 -6.31 11.24
C ALA A 15 -6.97 -6.72 10.12
N VAL A 16 -7.43 -7.55 9.17
CA VAL A 16 -6.67 -7.92 7.97
C VAL A 16 -6.37 -6.69 7.12
N TRP A 17 -7.35 -5.81 6.90
CA TRP A 17 -7.16 -4.57 6.16
C TRP A 17 -6.09 -3.69 6.84
N LEU A 18 -6.27 -3.35 8.12
CA LEU A 18 -5.37 -2.47 8.86
C LEU A 18 -3.94 -3.02 8.89
N THR A 19 -3.80 -4.31 9.20
CA THR A 19 -2.49 -4.97 9.26
C THR A 19 -1.83 -4.98 7.89
N GLY A 20 -2.56 -5.33 6.84
CA GLY A 20 -2.00 -5.38 5.48
C GLY A 20 -1.58 -4.01 4.97
N THR A 21 -2.28 -2.93 5.31
CA THR A 21 -1.85 -1.57 4.95
C THR A 21 -0.54 -1.20 5.65
N VAL A 22 -0.43 -1.45 6.95
CA VAL A 22 0.82 -1.22 7.70
C VAL A 22 1.95 -2.10 7.17
N SER A 23 1.70 -3.38 6.92
CA SER A 23 2.69 -4.31 6.38
C SER A 23 3.18 -3.88 5.00
N THR A 24 2.30 -3.48 4.08
CA THR A 24 2.68 -2.97 2.76
C THR A 24 3.57 -1.72 2.88
N ALA A 25 3.23 -0.78 3.77
CA ALA A 25 4.04 0.42 4.01
C ALA A 25 5.44 0.08 4.55
N VAL A 26 5.53 -0.85 5.51
CA VAL A 26 6.80 -1.32 6.06
C VAL A 26 7.64 -2.01 4.99
N VAL A 27 7.07 -2.97 4.25
CA VAL A 27 7.79 -3.72 3.19
C VAL A 27 8.29 -2.76 2.11
N ALA A 28 7.47 -1.82 1.66
CA ALA A 28 7.86 -0.85 0.63
C ALA A 28 9.05 0.02 1.06
N THR A 29 9.05 0.41 2.34
CA THR A 29 10.15 1.18 2.95
C THR A 29 11.41 0.33 3.08
N GLN A 30 11.27 -0.91 3.57
CA GLN A 30 12.39 -1.83 3.76
C GLN A 30 13.03 -2.26 2.43
N ASN A 31 12.28 -2.33 1.33
CA ASN A 31 12.82 -2.62 0.00
C ASN A 31 13.87 -1.60 -0.44
N PHE A 32 13.72 -0.31 -0.07
CA PHE A 32 14.73 0.70 -0.37
C PHE A 32 15.89 0.68 0.63
N TYR A 33 15.62 0.58 1.95
CA TYR A 33 16.70 0.51 2.95
C TYR A 33 17.59 -0.71 2.79
N THR A 34 17.05 -1.81 2.28
CA THR A 34 17.82 -3.04 2.04
C THR A 34 18.90 -2.85 0.98
N ILE A 35 18.72 -1.91 0.04
CA ILE A 35 19.73 -1.64 -1.00
C ILE A 35 21.03 -1.17 -0.35
N ASP A 36 20.96 -0.13 0.48
CA ASP A 36 22.15 0.43 1.13
C ASP A 36 22.75 -0.58 2.13
N ARG A 37 21.91 -1.30 2.90
CA ARG A 37 22.38 -2.40 3.77
C ARG A 37 23.14 -3.49 3.00
N LEU A 38 22.66 -3.87 1.81
CA LEU A 38 23.28 -4.91 1.00
C LEU A 38 24.61 -4.43 0.38
N LEU A 39 24.65 -3.20 -0.11
CA LEU A 39 25.85 -2.58 -0.67
C LEU A 39 26.94 -2.31 0.37
N ASP A 40 26.57 -2.05 1.62
CA ASP A 40 27.52 -1.86 2.72
C ASP A 40 28.04 -3.20 3.27
N ALA A 41 27.14 -4.17 3.51
CA ALA A 41 27.52 -5.44 4.13
C ALA A 41 28.23 -6.40 3.16
N GLN A 42 27.89 -6.34 1.87
CA GLN A 42 28.37 -7.23 0.79
C GLN A 42 28.60 -8.68 1.24
N PRO A 43 27.57 -9.33 1.83
CA PRO A 43 27.76 -10.56 2.60
C PRO A 43 28.08 -11.81 1.75
N ASN A 44 28.02 -11.68 0.42
CA ASN A 44 28.21 -12.78 -0.52
C ASN A 44 29.38 -12.46 -1.48
N PRO A 45 30.40 -13.33 -1.62
CA PRO A 45 31.56 -13.05 -2.49
C PRO A 45 31.22 -12.82 -3.97
N ALA A 46 30.20 -13.52 -4.50
CA ALA A 46 29.77 -13.32 -5.88
C ALA A 46 29.06 -11.96 -6.05
N PHE A 47 28.29 -11.54 -5.05
CA PHE A 47 27.71 -10.20 -5.03
C PHE A 47 28.78 -9.11 -4.93
N HIS A 48 29.77 -9.28 -4.05
CA HIS A 48 30.91 -8.37 -3.93
C HIS A 48 31.62 -8.19 -5.29
N SER A 49 31.97 -9.31 -5.95
CA SER A 49 32.59 -9.26 -7.28
C SER A 49 31.71 -8.58 -8.33
N ALA A 50 30.38 -8.74 -8.27
CA ALA A 50 29.46 -8.04 -9.15
C ALA A 50 29.43 -6.51 -8.89
N VAL A 51 29.49 -6.09 -7.61
CA VAL A 51 29.58 -4.68 -7.22
C VAL A 51 30.89 -4.06 -7.72
N GLU A 52 32.03 -4.76 -7.57
CA GLU A 52 33.32 -4.28 -8.07
C GLU A 52 33.34 -4.09 -9.59
N ARG A 53 32.71 -5.01 -10.33
CA ARG A 53 32.66 -4.95 -11.80
C ARG A 53 31.74 -3.86 -12.33
N LEU A 54 30.59 -3.65 -11.70
CA LEU A 54 29.57 -2.71 -12.17
C LEU A 54 29.77 -1.29 -11.60
N GLY A 55 30.44 -1.19 -10.45
CA GLY A 55 30.50 0.02 -9.63
C GLY A 55 29.31 0.12 -8.67
N ARG A 56 29.57 0.73 -7.51
CA ARG A 56 28.58 0.87 -6.43
C ARG A 56 27.34 1.65 -6.86
N ASP A 57 27.52 2.78 -7.56
CA ASP A 57 26.42 3.66 -7.96
C ASP A 57 25.52 3.00 -9.00
N SER A 58 26.10 2.42 -10.05
CA SER A 58 25.38 1.65 -11.07
C SER A 58 24.64 0.45 -10.46
N MET A 59 25.28 -0.29 -9.53
CA MET A 59 24.61 -1.39 -8.83
C MET A 59 23.43 -0.87 -7.99
N ARG A 60 23.60 0.26 -7.32
CA ARG A 60 22.53 0.90 -6.54
C ARG A 60 21.34 1.29 -7.42
N GLU A 61 21.58 1.82 -8.62
CA GLU A 61 20.52 2.15 -9.58
C GLU A 61 19.74 0.90 -10.01
N VAL A 62 20.44 -0.19 -10.36
CA VAL A 62 19.82 -1.47 -10.73
C VAL A 62 18.95 -2.02 -9.59
N LEU A 63 19.50 -2.08 -8.37
CA LEU A 63 18.76 -2.55 -7.19
C LEU A 63 17.57 -1.63 -6.86
N ARG A 64 17.73 -0.32 -7.03
CA ARG A 64 16.65 0.66 -6.84
C ARG A 64 15.52 0.45 -7.84
N TYR A 65 15.84 0.18 -9.10
CA TYR A 65 14.85 -0.14 -10.11
C TYR A 65 14.07 -1.42 -9.75
N LEU A 66 14.77 -2.48 -9.34
CA LEU A 66 14.14 -3.72 -8.86
C LEU A 66 13.21 -3.47 -7.67
N SER A 67 13.68 -2.75 -6.64
CA SER A 67 12.85 -2.39 -5.48
C SER A 67 11.64 -1.54 -5.88
N SER A 68 11.78 -0.70 -6.91
CA SER A 68 10.67 0.08 -7.45
C SER A 68 9.63 -0.82 -8.12
N GLU A 69 10.02 -1.77 -8.97
CA GLU A 69 9.08 -2.73 -9.57
C GLU A 69 8.42 -3.65 -8.52
N LEU A 70 9.15 -4.10 -7.49
CA LEU A 70 8.56 -4.84 -6.37
C LEU A 70 7.51 -4.00 -5.62
N ASN A 71 7.81 -2.74 -5.32
CA ASN A 71 6.86 -1.86 -4.66
C ASN A 71 5.62 -1.59 -5.53
N ARG A 72 5.81 -1.35 -6.83
CA ARG A 72 4.73 -1.22 -7.81
C ARG A 72 3.82 -2.45 -7.80
N LEU A 73 4.40 -3.66 -7.75
CA LEU A 73 3.66 -4.91 -7.67
C LEU A 73 2.87 -5.02 -6.36
N TYR A 74 3.51 -4.75 -5.22
CA TYR A 74 2.89 -4.84 -3.90
C TYR A 74 1.72 -3.86 -3.74
N PHE A 75 1.85 -2.60 -4.17
CA PHE A 75 0.75 -1.65 -4.10
C PHE A 75 -0.43 -2.04 -5.01
N GLN A 76 -0.17 -2.56 -6.22
CA GLN A 76 -1.24 -3.05 -7.11
C GLN A 76 -2.01 -4.22 -6.48
N TYR A 77 -1.31 -5.24 -5.99
CA TYR A 77 -1.97 -6.38 -5.35
C TYR A 77 -2.63 -6.00 -4.03
N TRP A 78 -2.01 -5.10 -3.26
CA TRP A 78 -2.61 -4.63 -2.02
C TRP A 78 -3.92 -3.88 -2.27
N ASN A 79 -3.99 -3.02 -3.28
CA ASN A 79 -5.24 -2.39 -3.69
C ASN A 79 -6.34 -3.41 -4.03
N LEU A 80 -6.01 -4.47 -4.78
CA LEU A 80 -6.96 -5.53 -5.09
C LEU A 80 -7.38 -6.31 -3.84
N ALA A 81 -6.44 -6.60 -2.94
CA ALA A 81 -6.71 -7.26 -1.67
C ALA A 81 -7.61 -6.41 -0.77
N GLN A 82 -7.40 -5.09 -0.71
CA GLN A 82 -8.25 -4.13 -0.01
C GLN A 82 -9.68 -4.15 -0.54
N LEU A 83 -9.88 -4.17 -1.87
CA LEU A 83 -11.21 -4.31 -2.46
C LEU A 83 -11.86 -5.65 -2.07
N ALA A 84 -11.13 -6.76 -2.17
CA ALA A 84 -11.65 -8.08 -1.83
C ALA A 84 -12.08 -8.18 -0.35
N VAL A 85 -11.20 -7.79 0.58
CA VAL A 85 -11.48 -7.83 2.02
C VAL A 85 -12.55 -6.81 2.41
N GLY A 86 -12.59 -5.66 1.75
CA GLY A 86 -13.59 -4.62 1.98
C GLY A 86 -14.98 -5.00 1.51
N ILE A 87 -15.11 -5.65 0.35
CA ILE A 87 -16.38 -6.19 -0.15
C ILE A 87 -16.91 -7.26 0.81
N LEU A 88 -16.03 -8.14 1.29
CA LEU A 88 -16.39 -9.14 2.29
C LEU A 88 -16.85 -8.48 3.60
N ALA A 89 -16.10 -7.49 4.10
CA ALA A 89 -16.47 -6.72 5.30
C ALA A 89 -17.84 -6.05 5.13
N LEU A 90 -18.10 -5.41 3.99
CA LEU A 90 -19.38 -4.78 3.69
C LEU A 90 -20.52 -5.80 3.68
N TRP A 91 -20.34 -6.95 3.01
CA TRP A 91 -21.32 -8.03 2.98
C TRP A 91 -21.66 -8.57 4.37
N LEU A 92 -20.68 -8.62 5.27
CA LEU A 92 -20.88 -9.01 6.68
C LEU A 92 -21.65 -7.93 7.45
N VAL A 93 -21.27 -6.66 7.28
CA VAL A 93 -21.86 -5.52 8.00
C VAL A 93 -23.29 -5.22 7.59
N VAL A 94 -23.66 -5.43 6.32
CA VAL A 94 -25.04 -5.24 5.82
C VAL A 94 -26.05 -6.16 6.53
N LYS A 95 -25.59 -7.29 7.08
CA LYS A 95 -26.44 -8.23 7.83
C LYS A 95 -26.69 -7.80 9.27
N LEU A 96 -25.94 -6.83 9.79
CA LEU A 96 -26.05 -6.40 11.18
C LEU A 96 -27.13 -5.31 11.31
N PRO A 97 -28.09 -5.45 12.24
CA PRO A 97 -28.97 -4.35 12.60
C PRO A 97 -28.12 -3.20 13.20
N ASP A 98 -28.51 -1.97 12.90
CA ASP A 98 -27.93 -0.72 13.44
C ASP A 98 -26.46 -0.42 13.11
N ALA A 99 -25.87 -1.09 12.11
CA ALA A 99 -24.50 -0.84 11.67
C ALA A 99 -24.37 0.22 10.54
N ASN A 100 -25.32 1.17 10.46
CA ASN A 100 -25.43 2.11 9.34
C ASN A 100 -24.17 2.99 9.17
N ARG A 101 -23.57 3.45 10.28
CA ARG A 101 -22.32 4.23 10.26
C ARG A 101 -21.17 3.42 9.67
N SER A 102 -20.92 2.23 10.20
CA SER A 102 -19.88 1.31 9.70
C SER A 102 -20.10 0.95 8.23
N LYS A 103 -21.34 0.69 7.81
CA LYS A 103 -21.69 0.36 6.42
C LYS A 103 -21.27 1.48 5.46
N TRP A 104 -21.72 2.71 5.71
CA TRP A 104 -21.44 3.83 4.80
C TRP A 104 -19.98 4.25 4.83
N THR A 105 -19.29 4.09 5.96
CA THR A 105 -17.84 4.30 6.01
C THR A 105 -17.09 3.25 5.20
N ILE A 106 -17.45 1.96 5.27
CA ILE A 106 -16.84 0.92 4.43
C ILE A 106 -17.11 1.20 2.94
N VAL A 107 -18.29 1.68 2.57
CA VAL A 107 -18.60 2.10 1.19
C VAL A 107 -17.67 3.23 0.74
N ALA A 108 -17.46 4.26 1.57
CA ALA A 108 -16.54 5.35 1.26
C ALA A 108 -15.08 4.88 1.16
N MET A 109 -14.68 3.95 2.01
CA MET A 109 -13.36 3.32 1.94
C MET A 109 -13.17 2.55 0.62
N LEU A 110 -14.15 1.72 0.24
CA LEU A 110 -14.13 0.98 -1.02
C LEU A 110 -14.09 1.90 -2.25
N ALA A 111 -14.88 2.98 -2.24
CA ALA A 111 -14.86 3.96 -3.31
C ALA A 111 -13.49 4.64 -3.45
N THR A 112 -12.86 4.97 -2.32
CA THR A 112 -11.51 5.53 -2.29
C THR A 112 -10.47 4.54 -2.82
N VAL A 113 -10.49 3.28 -2.38
CA VAL A 113 -9.57 2.25 -2.89
C VAL A 113 -9.80 2.01 -4.39
N LEU A 114 -11.04 1.99 -4.85
CA LEU A 114 -11.35 1.84 -6.27
C LEU A 114 -10.74 2.99 -7.07
N PHE A 115 -10.94 4.24 -6.61
CA PHE A 115 -10.31 5.42 -7.22
C PHE A 115 -8.78 5.32 -7.23
N MET A 116 -8.17 4.91 -6.12
CA MET A 116 -6.73 4.67 -6.06
C MET A 116 -6.29 3.61 -7.07
N THR A 117 -7.05 2.52 -7.19
CA THR A 117 -6.74 1.39 -8.07
C THR A 117 -6.81 1.75 -9.54
N VAL A 118 -7.83 2.51 -9.95
CA VAL A 118 -8.11 2.77 -11.37
C VAL A 118 -7.53 4.10 -11.86
N VAL A 119 -7.26 5.05 -10.97
CA VAL A 119 -6.74 6.38 -11.34
C VAL A 119 -5.34 6.61 -10.81
N ILE A 120 -5.16 6.59 -9.48
CA ILE A 120 -3.92 7.05 -8.86
C ILE A 120 -2.76 6.09 -9.13
N THR A 121 -2.95 4.80 -8.88
CA THR A 121 -1.89 3.79 -9.03
C THR A 121 -1.41 3.72 -10.48
N PRO A 122 -2.26 3.58 -11.52
CA PRO A 122 -1.79 3.58 -12.91
C PRO A 122 -1.00 4.84 -13.29
N ALA A 123 -1.42 6.02 -12.81
CA ALA A 123 -0.70 7.27 -13.03
C ALA A 123 0.68 7.26 -12.36
N ILE A 124 0.78 6.80 -11.10
CA ILE A 124 2.06 6.62 -10.40
C ILE A 124 2.98 5.66 -11.16
N LEU A 125 2.45 4.54 -11.67
CA LEU A 125 3.24 3.56 -12.42
C LEU A 125 3.81 4.16 -13.71
N SER A 126 2.97 4.86 -14.47
CA SER A 126 3.35 5.49 -15.73
C SER A 126 4.44 6.55 -15.52
N VAL A 127 4.19 7.53 -14.63
CA VAL A 127 5.15 8.61 -14.35
C VAL A 127 6.40 8.05 -13.69
N GLY A 128 6.26 7.10 -12.76
CA GLY A 128 7.36 6.48 -12.04
C GLY A 128 8.35 5.77 -12.95
N ARG A 129 7.88 5.01 -13.94
CA ARG A 129 8.76 4.36 -14.92
C ARG A 129 9.44 5.34 -15.85
N ALA A 130 8.78 6.46 -16.18
CA ALA A 130 9.35 7.50 -17.02
C ALA A 130 10.55 8.21 -16.35
N ILE A 131 10.66 8.20 -15.02
CA ILE A 131 11.71 8.89 -14.27
C ILE A 131 12.80 7.96 -13.69
N ASP A 132 12.73 6.64 -13.91
CA ASP A 132 13.63 5.67 -13.25
C ASP A 132 15.11 5.87 -13.62
N PHE A 133 15.40 6.36 -14.83
CA PHE A 133 16.75 6.54 -15.38
C PHE A 133 17.01 7.94 -15.94
N VAL A 134 16.29 8.94 -15.46
CA VAL A 134 16.42 10.33 -15.91
C VAL A 134 17.34 11.10 -14.96
N PRO A 135 18.24 11.98 -15.47
CA PRO A 135 19.02 12.87 -14.63
C PRO A 135 18.13 13.66 -13.67
N ARG A 136 18.58 13.85 -12.44
CA ARG A 136 17.85 14.63 -11.42
C ARG A 136 18.38 16.05 -11.24
N ASP A 137 19.44 16.39 -11.96
CA ASP A 137 20.01 17.72 -12.00
C ASP A 137 20.17 18.18 -13.46
N PRO A 138 19.34 19.14 -13.94
CA PRO A 138 18.18 19.70 -13.24
C PRO A 138 17.03 18.67 -13.10
N PRO A 139 16.11 18.85 -12.13
CA PRO A 139 15.03 17.90 -11.90
C PRO A 139 13.98 17.93 -13.03
N PRO A 140 13.61 16.78 -13.62
CA PRO A 140 12.56 16.72 -14.63
C PRO A 140 11.19 17.08 -14.04
N PRO A 141 10.29 17.73 -14.80
CA PRO A 141 8.93 18.09 -14.36
C PRO A 141 8.13 16.90 -13.80
N GLU A 142 8.34 15.72 -14.34
CA GLU A 142 7.70 14.46 -13.97
C GLU A 142 7.97 14.07 -12.52
N LEU A 143 9.11 14.48 -11.93
CA LEU A 143 9.39 14.23 -10.50
C LEU A 143 8.37 14.92 -9.60
N ARG A 144 7.95 16.14 -9.94
CA ARG A 144 6.93 16.86 -9.18
C ARG A 144 5.59 16.15 -9.28
N THR A 145 5.21 15.74 -10.48
CA THR A 145 3.96 15.00 -10.73
C THR A 145 3.95 13.68 -9.96
N PHE A 146 5.05 12.92 -10.00
CA PHE A 146 5.22 11.71 -9.23
C PHE A 146 5.08 11.97 -7.73
N GLY A 147 5.74 13.01 -7.21
CA GLY A 147 5.66 13.38 -5.79
C GLY A 147 4.24 13.71 -5.34
N LEU A 148 3.47 14.45 -6.15
CA LEU A 148 2.08 14.76 -5.87
C LEU A 148 1.18 13.53 -5.88
N LEU A 149 1.32 12.67 -6.90
CA LEU A 149 0.54 11.43 -7.00
C LEU A 149 0.86 10.48 -5.85
N HIS A 150 2.14 10.32 -5.50
CA HIS A 150 2.59 9.50 -4.38
C HIS A 150 2.06 10.04 -3.05
N ALA A 151 2.15 11.36 -2.82
CA ALA A 151 1.58 11.98 -1.61
C ALA A 151 0.07 11.80 -1.53
N ALA A 152 -0.66 11.95 -2.65
CA ALA A 152 -2.09 11.70 -2.70
C ALA A 152 -2.43 10.25 -2.32
N TYR A 153 -1.71 9.27 -2.86
CA TYR A 153 -1.85 7.87 -2.49
C TYR A 153 -1.62 7.67 -0.99
N THR A 154 -0.49 8.15 -0.45
CA THR A 154 -0.13 7.98 0.96
C THR A 154 -1.16 8.60 1.92
N VAL A 155 -1.64 9.81 1.60
CA VAL A 155 -2.66 10.49 2.42
C VAL A 155 -3.98 9.73 2.38
N LEU A 156 -4.43 9.30 1.20
CA LEU A 156 -5.66 8.52 1.07
C LEU A 156 -5.55 7.20 1.85
N ASP A 157 -4.45 6.46 1.72
CA ASP A 157 -4.21 5.20 2.44
C ASP A 157 -4.16 5.43 3.97
N GLY A 158 -3.56 6.54 4.41
CA GLY A 158 -3.58 6.97 5.82
C GLY A 158 -4.99 7.30 6.34
N VAL A 159 -5.81 7.97 5.54
CA VAL A 159 -7.23 8.22 5.86
C VAL A 159 -7.99 6.91 5.97
N LEU A 160 -7.75 5.95 5.07
CA LEU A 160 -8.36 4.62 5.11
C LEU A 160 -8.02 3.87 6.40
N LEU A 161 -6.78 3.96 6.89
CA LEU A 161 -6.39 3.40 8.19
C LEU A 161 -7.22 3.98 9.34
N ILE A 162 -7.36 5.30 9.40
CA ILE A 162 -8.13 5.98 10.45
C ILE A 162 -9.60 5.54 10.39
N LEU A 163 -10.20 5.54 9.19
CA LEU A 163 -11.57 5.08 9.00
C LEU A 163 -11.74 3.61 9.38
N GLY A 164 -10.76 2.76 9.05
CA GLY A 164 -10.80 1.35 9.42
C GLY A 164 -10.76 1.10 10.92
N VAL A 165 -9.98 1.90 11.67
CA VAL A 165 -10.00 1.89 13.14
C VAL A 165 -11.36 2.32 13.66
N LEU A 166 -11.93 3.42 13.15
CA LEU A 166 -13.25 3.91 13.57
C LEU A 166 -14.36 2.86 13.33
N VAL A 167 -14.37 2.23 12.15
CA VAL A 167 -15.30 1.14 11.82
C VAL A 167 -15.16 0.00 12.83
N THR A 168 -13.92 -0.40 13.16
CA THR A 168 -13.66 -1.46 14.13
C THR A 168 -14.22 -1.12 15.51
N LEU A 169 -14.00 0.11 15.99
CA LEU A 169 -14.51 0.58 17.28
C LEU A 169 -16.04 0.61 17.31
N TRP A 170 -16.69 1.07 16.24
CA TRP A 170 -18.15 1.07 16.15
C TRP A 170 -18.75 -0.34 16.08
N LEU A 171 -18.06 -1.29 15.42
CA LEU A 171 -18.50 -2.68 15.40
C LEU A 171 -18.37 -3.38 16.77
N GLN A 172 -17.43 -2.94 17.60
CA GLN A 172 -17.26 -3.45 18.97
C GLN A 172 -18.33 -2.91 19.93
N LYS A 173 -18.77 -1.66 19.75
CA LYS A 173 -19.80 -1.06 20.59
C LYS A 173 -21.14 -1.77 20.32
N LYS A 174 -21.64 -2.55 21.29
CA LYS A 174 -23.04 -2.96 21.30
C LYS A 174 -23.88 -1.70 21.45
N ASN A 175 -24.79 -1.47 20.52
CA ASN A 175 -25.98 -0.71 20.86
C ASN A 175 -26.83 -1.68 21.70
N ASP A 176 -26.91 -1.39 23.00
CA ASP A 176 -27.80 -2.07 23.93
C ASP A 176 -29.26 -1.75 23.62
#